data_AF-A0A851GG08-F1
#
_entry.id   AF-A0A851GG08-F1
#
_cell.length_a   1.000
_cell.length_b   1.000
_cell.length_c   1.000
_cell.angle_alpha   90.00
_cell.angle_beta   90.00
_cell.angle_gamma   90.00
#
_symmetry.space_group_name_H-M   'P 1'
#
loop_
_entity.id
_entity.type
_entity.pdbx_description
1 polymer ?
#
loop_
_entity_poly.entity_id
_entity_poly.type
_entity_poly.pdbx_seq_one_letter_code
_entity_poly.pdbx_strand_id
1 'polypeptide(L)' 'RSSNTEPVVRLNVESRADTALMEARTKDILALLNQ' A
#
# COMPACT_ATOMS: atom_id res chain seq x y z
N ARG A 1 -7.60 1.43 2.98
CA ARG A 1 -9.05 1.74 3.07
C ARG A 1 -9.82 0.92 2.06
N SER A 2 -11.04 0.47 2.33
CA SER A 2 -11.87 -0.20 1.32
C SER A 2 -12.49 0.81 0.36
N SER A 3 -12.77 0.40 -0.88
CA SER A 3 -13.52 1.21 -1.84
C SER A 3 -15.01 1.17 -1.52
N ASN A 4 -15.68 2.32 -1.65
CA ASN A 4 -17.12 2.43 -1.43
C ASN A 4 -17.95 2.06 -2.67
N THR A 5 -17.33 2.00 -3.85
CA THR A 5 -18.02 1.80 -5.14
C THR A 5 -17.60 0.53 -5.86
N GLU A 6 -16.55 -0.14 -5.39
CA GLU A 6 -15.94 -1.30 -6.05
C GLU A 6 -15.48 -2.29 -4.98
N PRO A 7 -15.49 -3.61 -5.22
CA PRO A 7 -15.07 -4.62 -4.25
C PRO A 7 -13.53 -4.73 -4.18
N VAL A 8 -12.85 -3.61 -3.88
CA VAL A 8 -11.39 -3.52 -3.84
C VAL A 8 -10.90 -2.75 -2.61
N VAL A 9 -9.66 -3.00 -2.19
CA VAL A 9 -8.96 -2.27 -1.14
C VAL A 9 -7.95 -1.31 -1.75
N ARG A 10 -7.91 -0.06 -1.27
CA ARG A 10 -6.98 1.00 -1.68
C ARG A 10 -5.90 1.21 -0.63
N LEU A 11 -4.65 1.14 -1.08
CA LEU A 11 -3.45 1.43 -0.28
C LEU A 11 -2.77 2.69 -0.81
N ASN A 12 -2.42 3.60 0.08
CA ASN A 12 -1.60 4.78 -0.22
C ASN A 12 -0.44 4.78 0.78
N VAL A 13 0.79 4.92 0.29
CA VAL A 13 2.00 4.99 1.09
C VAL A 13 2.78 6.21 0.63
N GLU A 14 3.30 6.98 1.58
CA GLU A 14 4.15 8.13 1.32
C GLU A 14 5.37 8.11 2.24
N SER A 15 6.45 8.75 1.80
CA SER A 15 7.67 8.95 2.58
C SER A 15 8.21 10.36 2.34
N ARG A 16 9.10 10.81 3.22
CA ARG A 16 9.77 12.11 3.06
C ARG A 16 10.92 11.98 2.07
N ALA A 17 10.61 12.12 0.78
CA ALA A 17 11.55 12.05 -0.34
C ALA A 17 12.40 10.76 -0.41
N ASP A 18 11.98 9.70 0.27
CA ASP A 18 12.69 8.42 0.33
C ASP A 18 11.91 7.35 -0.44
N THR A 19 12.11 7.31 -1.74
CA THR A 19 11.42 6.38 -2.63
C THR A 19 11.73 4.93 -2.30
N ALA A 20 12.98 4.62 -1.95
CA ALA A 20 13.40 3.25 -1.65
C ALA A 20 12.67 2.70 -0.42
N LEU A 21 12.55 3.53 0.64
CA LEU A 21 11.76 3.18 1.82
C LEU A 21 10.28 2.99 1.48
N MET A 22 9.70 3.89 0.67
CA MET A 22 8.30 3.83 0.28
C MET A 22 7.99 2.53 -0.50
N GLU A 23 8.84 2.16 -1.46
CA GLU A 23 8.70 0.93 -2.24
C GLU A 23 8.83 -0.32 -1.38
N ALA A 24 9.81 -0.37 -0.48
CA ALA A 24 10.01 -1.49 0.44
C ALA A 24 8.77 -1.71 1.32
N ARG A 25 8.28 -0.63 1.96
CA ARG A 25 7.07 -0.70 2.80
C ARG A 25 5.81 -1.05 2.00
N THR A 26 5.71 -0.57 0.76
CA THR A 26 4.60 -0.92 -0.12
C THR A 26 4.57 -2.43 -0.40
N LYS A 27 5.72 -3.03 -0.72
CA LYS A 27 5.83 -4.48 -0.95
C LYS A 27 5.48 -5.29 0.30
N ASP A 28 5.98 -4.89 1.46
CA ASP A 28 5.70 -5.55 2.73
C ASP A 28 4.18 -5.57 3.02
N ILE A 29 3.52 -4.42 2.89
CA ILE A 29 2.08 -4.30 3.18
C ILE A 29 1.25 -5.07 2.15
N LEU A 30 1.62 -5.05 0.87
CA LEU A 30 0.94 -5.86 -0.16
C LEU A 30 1.09 -7.35 0.11
N ALA A 31 2.24 -7.81 0.57
CA ALA A 31 2.45 -9.21 0.94
C ALA A 31 1.57 -9.62 2.13
N LEU A 32 1.33 -8.73 3.10
CA LEU A 32 0.40 -8.98 4.20
C LEU A 32 -1.07 -9.02 3.76
N LEU A 33 -1.45 -8.23 2.75
CA LEU A 33 -2.83 -8.18 2.25
C LEU A 33 -3.19 -9.36 1.33
N ASN A 34 -2.20 -10.05 0.77
CA ASN A 34 -2.39 -11.19 -0.14
C ASN A 34 -2.24 -12.56 0.55
N GLN A 35 -2.19 -12.60 1.89
CA GLN A 35 -2.28 -13.84 2.68
C GLN A 35 -3.73 -14.24 2.89
#